data_AF-A0AAQ3RFU8-F1
#
_entry.id   AF-A0AAQ3RFU8-F1
#
_cell.length_a   1.000
_cell.length_b   1.000
_cell.length_c   1.000
_cell.angle_alpha   90.00
_cell.angle_beta   90.00
_cell.angle_gamma   90.00
#
_symmetry.space_group_name_H-M   'P 1'
#
loop_
_entity.id
_entity.type
_entity.pdbx_description
1 polymer ?
#
loop_
_entity_poly.entity_id
_entity_poly.type
_entity_poly.pdbx_seq_one_letter_code
_entity_poly.pdbx_strand_id
1 'polypeptide(L)'
;MGSLWFIPFACVIVGEIAYSLIEGLSKGGSIKGWCNDIRIWLYVRSSSFLFSILSVILGLFGRSNPSFLLTPKVTEDDAAQRYEKEIMEFGISSPYFTVLATIALLNLFCLLSTLKDLVLAKSAFAGEKMALQVLLCGFLVFINFPIYEAIFIRKDKGRMPTFISVKSTIIAFSACVFFKLFN
;
A
#
# COMPACT_ATOMS: atom_id res chain seq x y z
N MET A 1 -25.12 -2.24 -11.76
CA MET A 1 -25.07 -0.77 -11.58
C MET A 1 -25.52 -0.43 -10.17
N GLY A 2 -24.71 0.29 -9.40
CA GLY A 2 -24.89 0.50 -7.96
C GLY A 2 -26.20 1.23 -7.61
N SER A 3 -26.76 0.92 -6.45
CA SER A 3 -27.95 1.59 -5.92
C SER A 3 -27.70 3.11 -5.83
N LEU A 4 -28.76 3.91 -6.00
CA LEU A 4 -28.72 5.38 -5.93
C LEU A 4 -28.01 5.92 -4.66
N TRP A 5 -28.00 5.09 -3.62
CA TRP A 5 -27.31 5.31 -2.34
C TRP A 5 -25.80 5.48 -2.46
N PHE A 6 -25.13 4.94 -3.49
CA PHE A 6 -23.67 5.12 -3.67
C PHE A 6 -23.30 6.56 -4.08
N ILE A 7 -24.21 7.27 -4.76
CA ILE A 7 -23.97 8.62 -5.29
C ILE A 7 -23.52 9.61 -4.21
N PRO A 8 -24.22 9.78 -3.06
CA PRO A 8 -23.76 10.71 -2.03
C PRO A 8 -22.38 10.35 -1.47
N PHE A 9 -22.06 9.06 -1.29
CA PHE A 9 -20.73 8.65 -0.84
C PHE A 9 -19.65 9.01 -1.86
N ALA A 10 -19.90 8.74 -3.15
CA ALA A 10 -18.98 9.10 -4.21
C ALA A 10 -18.77 10.62 -4.28
N CYS A 11 -19.82 11.42 -4.18
CA CYS A 11 -19.73 12.88 -4.18
C CYS A 11 -18.90 13.41 -3.01
N VAL A 12 -19.11 12.89 -1.79
CA VAL A 12 -18.34 13.31 -0.61
C VAL A 12 -16.86 12.92 -0.76
N ILE A 13 -16.58 11.70 -1.22
CA ILE A 13 -15.20 11.23 -1.44
C ILE A 13 -14.49 12.09 -2.48
N VAL A 14 -15.13 12.33 -3.63
CA VAL A 14 -14.56 13.15 -4.71
C VAL A 14 -14.40 14.61 -4.26
N GLY A 15 -15.38 15.15 -3.54
CA GLY A 15 -15.32 16.51 -3.00
C GLY A 15 -14.14 16.71 -2.05
N GLU A 16 -13.92 15.79 -1.12
CA GLU A 16 -12.81 15.86 -0.16
C GLU A 16 -11.44 15.72 -0.85
N ILE A 17 -11.32 14.79 -1.81
CA ILE A 17 -10.10 14.61 -2.61
C ILE A 17 -9.80 15.87 -3.42
N ALA A 18 -10.82 16.46 -4.07
CA ALA A 18 -10.65 17.68 -4.85
C ALA A 18 -10.29 18.88 -3.97
N TYR A 19 -10.98 19.04 -2.83
CA TYR A 19 -10.73 20.12 -1.89
C TYR A 19 -9.31 20.05 -1.32
N SER A 20 -8.89 18.88 -0.82
CA SER A 20 -7.54 18.70 -0.27
C SER A 20 -6.44 18.95 -1.32
N LEU A 21 -6.67 18.59 -2.58
CA LEU A 21 -5.76 18.88 -3.68
C LEU A 21 -5.67 20.39 -3.95
N ILE A 22 -6.82 21.06 -4.07
CA ILE A 22 -6.88 22.51 -4.31
C ILE A 22 -6.21 23.27 -3.17
N GLU A 23 -6.47 22.88 -1.92
CA GLU A 23 -5.87 23.49 -0.74
C GLU A 23 -4.35 23.29 -0.73
N GLY A 24 -3.88 22.06 -1.00
CA GLY A 24 -2.46 21.73 -1.06
C GLY A 24 -1.71 22.53 -2.13
N LEU A 25 -2.29 22.64 -3.33
CA LEU A 25 -1.72 23.43 -4.43
C LEU A 25 -1.73 24.94 -4.13
N SER A 26 -2.81 25.45 -3.52
CA SER A 26 -2.88 26.85 -3.06
C SER A 26 -1.81 27.15 -1.99
N LYS A 27 -1.49 26.13 -1.19
CA LYS A 27 -0.36 26.00 -0.24
C LYS A 27 1.04 26.22 -0.83
N GLY A 28 1.19 26.19 -2.17
CA GLY A 28 2.47 26.01 -2.83
C GLY A 28 3.00 24.57 -2.81
N GLY A 29 2.16 23.60 -2.46
CA GLY A 29 2.49 22.18 -2.52
C GLY A 29 2.50 21.65 -3.96
N SER A 30 3.04 20.45 -4.14
CA SER A 30 3.05 19.78 -5.45
C SER A 30 2.02 18.65 -5.49
N ILE A 31 1.61 18.24 -6.70
CA ILE A 31 0.71 17.08 -6.89
C ILE A 31 1.37 15.80 -6.36
N LYS A 32 2.69 15.67 -6.53
CA LYS A 32 3.44 14.50 -6.08
C LYS A 32 3.54 14.48 -4.55
N GLY A 33 3.75 15.62 -3.91
CA GLY A 33 3.66 15.80 -2.46
C GLY A 33 2.28 15.42 -1.92
N TRP A 34 1.21 15.93 -2.53
CA TRP A 34 -0.16 15.57 -2.15
C TRP A 34 -0.44 14.05 -2.31
N CYS A 35 0.01 13.43 -3.40
CA CYS A 35 -0.08 11.98 -3.58
C CYS A 35 0.68 11.21 -2.49
N ASN A 36 1.82 11.74 -2.05
CA ASN A 36 2.60 11.16 -0.95
C ASN A 36 1.86 11.31 0.39
N ASP A 37 1.20 12.45 0.62
CA ASP A 37 0.41 12.72 1.83
C ASP A 37 -0.81 11.81 1.96
N ILE A 38 -1.58 11.66 0.87
CA ILE A 38 -2.71 10.71 0.84
C ILE A 38 -2.24 9.30 1.17
N ARG A 39 -1.07 8.93 0.65
CA ARG A 39 -0.52 7.60 0.85
C ARG A 39 -0.03 7.38 2.27
N ILE A 40 0.73 8.31 2.83
CA ILE A 40 1.19 8.15 4.22
C ILE A 40 -0.01 8.14 5.17
N TRP A 41 -1.03 8.94 4.89
CA TRP A 41 -2.31 8.89 5.60
C TRP A 41 -2.95 7.51 5.53
N LEU A 42 -3.03 6.91 4.33
CA LEU A 42 -3.56 5.55 4.15
C LEU A 42 -2.71 4.51 4.90
N TYR A 43 -1.38 4.62 4.85
CA TYR A 43 -0.46 3.70 5.53
C TYR A 43 -0.62 3.79 7.03
N VAL A 44 -0.57 4.99 7.62
CA VAL A 44 -0.77 5.19 9.06
C VAL A 44 -2.14 4.67 9.50
N ARG A 45 -3.20 4.97 8.73
CA ARG A 45 -4.56 4.55 9.08
C ARG A 45 -4.77 3.05 8.99
N SER A 46 -4.15 2.38 8.01
CA SER A 46 -4.25 0.92 7.87
C SER A 46 -3.30 0.14 8.78
N SER A 47 -2.07 0.62 8.96
CA SER A 47 -1.03 -0.08 9.72
C SER A 47 -1.18 0.10 11.22
N SER A 48 -1.74 1.21 11.70
CA SER A 48 -1.89 1.48 13.15
C SER A 48 -2.69 0.39 13.86
N PHE A 49 -3.83 -0.02 13.29
CA PHE A 49 -4.64 -1.10 13.84
C PHE A 49 -3.94 -2.46 13.75
N LEU A 50 -3.34 -2.80 12.60
CA LEU A 50 -2.63 -4.07 12.42
C LEU A 50 -1.44 -4.19 13.39
N PHE A 51 -0.68 -3.11 13.56
CA PHE A 51 0.45 -3.09 14.46
C PHE A 51 0.02 -3.16 15.93
N SER A 52 -1.07 -2.47 16.30
CA SER A 52 -1.65 -2.57 17.64
C SER A 52 -2.06 -4.01 17.95
N ILE A 53 -2.78 -4.68 17.05
CA ILE A 53 -3.17 -6.09 17.21
C ILE A 53 -1.93 -6.99 17.32
N LEU A 54 -0.94 -6.81 16.44
CA LEU A 54 0.30 -7.59 16.47
C LEU A 54 1.04 -7.40 17.81
N SER A 55 1.10 -6.18 18.32
CA SER A 55 1.76 -5.87 19.59
C SER A 55 1.07 -6.54 20.77
N VAL A 56 -0.27 -6.56 20.79
CA VAL A 56 -1.05 -7.29 21.80
C VAL A 56 -0.79 -8.78 21.73
N ILE A 57 -0.82 -9.38 20.53
CA ILE A 57 -0.55 -10.82 20.34
C ILE A 57 0.88 -11.16 20.79
N LEU A 58 1.88 -10.37 20.41
CA LEU A 58 3.27 -10.58 20.82
C LEU A 58 3.44 -10.44 22.34
N GLY A 59 2.74 -9.49 22.96
CA GLY A 59 2.69 -9.34 24.41
C GLY A 59 2.07 -10.54 25.12
N LEU A 60 1.03 -11.16 24.54
CA LEU A 60 0.43 -12.40 25.06
C LEU A 60 1.40 -13.59 25.00
N PHE A 61 2.28 -13.64 24.00
CA PHE A 61 3.33 -14.66 23.87
C PHE A 61 4.61 -14.35 24.67
N GLY A 62 4.58 -13.34 25.55
CA GLY A 62 5.72 -12.99 26.40
C GLY A 62 6.91 -12.35 25.65
N ARG A 63 6.70 -11.91 24.40
CA ARG A 63 7.73 -11.21 23.63
C ARG A 63 7.65 -9.72 23.93
N SER A 64 8.78 -9.13 24.34
CA SER A 64 8.88 -7.69 24.56
C SER A 64 8.38 -6.94 23.31
N ASN A 65 7.45 -5.99 23.52
CA ASN A 65 6.97 -5.10 22.47
C ASN A 65 8.17 -4.61 21.66
N PRO A 66 8.14 -4.62 20.31
CA PRO A 66 9.17 -3.95 19.54
C PRO A 66 9.12 -2.49 19.96
N SER A 67 10.06 -2.11 20.82
CA SER A 67 10.22 -0.74 21.28
C SER A 67 10.17 0.13 20.05
N PHE A 68 9.38 1.20 20.12
CA PHE A 68 9.26 2.24 19.12
C PHE A 68 10.68 2.77 18.87
N LEU A 69 11.43 2.07 18.00
CA LEU A 69 12.82 2.35 17.76
C LEU A 69 12.79 3.71 17.09
N LEU A 70 13.34 4.73 17.75
CA LEU A 70 13.43 6.07 17.20
C LEU A 70 13.96 5.92 15.77
N THR A 71 13.14 6.27 14.79
CA THR A 71 13.59 6.32 13.40
C THR A 71 14.74 7.33 13.40
N PRO A 72 15.98 6.93 13.10
CA PRO A 72 17.06 7.89 13.02
C PRO A 72 16.63 8.94 12.01
N LYS A 73 16.63 10.21 12.41
CA LYS A 73 16.40 11.31 11.47
C LYS A 73 17.67 11.39 10.64
N VAL A 74 17.72 10.57 9.59
CA VAL A 74 18.92 10.30 8.79
C VAL A 74 19.46 11.62 8.24
N THR A 75 20.67 11.97 8.66
CA THR A 75 21.45 13.15 8.24
C THR A 75 22.31 12.87 7.00
N GLU A 76 22.01 11.81 6.25
CA GLU A 76 22.72 11.52 5.00
C GLU A 76 22.19 12.43 3.87
N ASP A 77 23.10 13.19 3.24
CA ASP A 77 22.78 14.12 2.14
C ASP A 77 21.99 13.44 1.01
N ASP A 78 22.27 12.17 0.73
CA ASP A 78 21.55 11.38 -0.27
C ASP A 78 20.05 11.23 0.06
N ALA A 79 19.71 11.08 1.34
CA ALA A 79 18.32 10.94 1.80
C ALA A 79 17.59 12.29 1.80
N ALA A 80 18.30 13.37 2.15
CA ALA A 80 17.77 14.73 2.08
C ALA A 80 17.42 15.12 0.63
N GLN A 81 18.29 14.83 -0.33
CA GLN A 81 18.01 15.08 -1.75
C GLN A 81 16.80 14.30 -2.28
N ARG A 82 16.58 13.07 -1.80
CA ARG A 82 15.39 12.28 -2.17
C ARG A 82 14.13 12.88 -1.56
N TYR A 83 14.21 13.34 -0.31
CA TYR A 83 13.12 14.01 0.37
C TYR A 83 12.69 15.29 -0.35
N GLU A 84 13.65 16.15 -0.76
CA GLU A 84 13.36 17.36 -1.56
C GLU A 84 12.71 17.04 -2.91
N LYS A 85 13.06 15.90 -3.51
CA LYS A 85 12.44 15.41 -4.75
C LYS A 85 11.13 14.65 -4.51
N GLU A 86 10.62 14.62 -3.28
CA GLU A 86 9.41 13.91 -2.86
C GLU A 86 9.45 12.40 -3.20
N ILE A 87 10.63 11.79 -3.10
CA ILE A 87 10.84 10.35 -3.32
C ILE A 87 10.85 9.66 -1.95
N MET A 88 9.98 8.66 -1.78
CA MET A 88 9.89 7.90 -0.52
C MET A 88 11.14 7.06 -0.26
N GLU A 89 11.51 6.98 1.01
CA GLU A 89 12.66 6.23 1.49
C GLU A 89 12.22 4.88 2.05
N PHE A 90 12.74 3.78 1.47
CA PHE A 90 12.45 2.41 1.91
C PHE A 90 13.68 1.64 2.36
N GLY A 91 14.87 2.27 2.40
CA GLY A 91 16.16 1.61 2.67
C GLY A 91 16.32 1.07 4.09
N ILE A 92 15.49 1.49 5.03
CA ILE A 92 15.59 1.06 6.43
C ILE A 92 14.98 -0.33 6.59
N SER A 93 15.70 -1.25 7.22
CA SER A 93 15.15 -2.58 7.53
C SER A 93 14.15 -2.48 8.69
N SER A 94 12.85 -2.56 8.36
CA SER A 94 11.77 -2.45 9.35
C SER A 94 10.67 -3.51 9.14
N PRO A 95 10.13 -4.11 10.21
CA PRO A 95 9.00 -5.03 10.11
C PRO A 95 7.75 -4.35 9.50
N TYR A 96 7.60 -3.03 9.66
CA TYR A 96 6.51 -2.27 9.04
C TYR A 96 6.55 -2.36 7.51
N PHE A 97 7.72 -2.22 6.91
CA PHE A 97 7.88 -2.36 5.47
C PHE A 97 7.64 -3.78 4.99
N THR A 98 7.91 -4.79 5.82
CA THR A 98 7.57 -6.18 5.49
C THR A 98 6.06 -6.36 5.38
N VAL A 99 5.29 -5.86 6.36
CA VAL A 99 3.81 -5.94 6.35
C VAL A 99 3.24 -5.17 5.16
N LEU A 100 3.70 -3.92 4.98
CA LEU A 100 3.23 -3.04 3.92
C LEU A 100 3.51 -3.62 2.52
N ALA A 101 4.74 -4.10 2.28
CA ALA A 101 5.10 -4.74 1.03
C ALA A 101 4.28 -6.03 0.77
N THR A 102 4.01 -6.81 1.82
CA THR A 102 3.21 -8.03 1.69
C THR A 102 1.78 -7.70 1.26
N ILE A 103 1.15 -6.70 1.88
CA ILE A 103 -0.22 -6.27 1.53
C ILE A 103 -0.26 -5.71 0.11
N ALA A 104 0.72 -4.89 -0.28
CA ALA A 104 0.83 -4.36 -1.63
C ALA A 104 0.94 -5.49 -2.67
N LEU A 105 1.88 -6.42 -2.47
CA LEU A 105 2.09 -7.56 -3.38
C LEU A 105 0.87 -8.49 -3.44
N LEU A 106 0.17 -8.70 -2.33
CA LEU A 106 -1.06 -9.49 -2.30
C LEU A 106 -2.15 -8.84 -3.15
N ASN A 107 -2.37 -7.52 -3.00
CA ASN A 107 -3.31 -6.79 -3.85
C ASN A 107 -2.92 -6.88 -5.34
N LEU A 108 -1.62 -6.75 -5.66
CA LEU A 108 -1.12 -6.89 -7.02
C LEU A 108 -1.38 -8.28 -7.60
N PHE A 109 -1.05 -9.35 -6.86
CA PHE A 109 -1.23 -10.74 -7.32
C PHE A 109 -2.70 -11.13 -7.46
N CYS A 110 -3.57 -10.66 -6.56
CA CYS A 110 -5.01 -10.83 -6.68
C CYS A 110 -5.54 -10.11 -7.92
N LEU A 111 -5.18 -8.85 -8.14
CA LEU A 111 -5.62 -8.09 -9.30
C LEU A 111 -5.18 -8.77 -10.61
N LEU A 112 -3.91 -9.19 -10.70
CA LEU A 112 -3.39 -9.90 -11.86
C LEU A 112 -4.10 -11.25 -12.08
N SER A 113 -4.42 -11.97 -11.01
CA SER A 113 -5.18 -13.22 -11.10
C SER A 113 -6.59 -12.98 -11.65
N THR A 114 -7.31 -12.00 -11.09
CA THR A 114 -8.67 -11.67 -11.53
C THR A 114 -8.70 -11.18 -12.98
N LEU A 115 -7.72 -10.37 -13.40
CA LEU A 115 -7.59 -9.92 -14.79
C LEU A 115 -7.31 -11.09 -15.73
N LYS A 116 -6.44 -12.04 -15.34
CA LYS A 116 -6.20 -13.27 -16.13
C LYS A 116 -7.47 -14.09 -16.29
N ASP A 117 -8.21 -14.30 -15.21
CA ASP A 117 -9.45 -15.10 -15.25
C ASP A 117 -10.54 -14.41 -16.09
N LEU A 118 -10.58 -13.07 -16.08
CA LEU A 118 -11.48 -12.25 -16.91
C LEU A 118 -11.14 -12.37 -18.40
N VAL A 119 -9.85 -12.25 -18.76
CA VAL A 119 -9.39 -12.35 -20.17
C VAL A 119 -9.61 -13.77 -20.72
N LEU A 120 -9.47 -14.80 -19.88
CA LEU A 120 -9.73 -16.19 -20.26
C LEU A 120 -11.22 -16.56 -20.27
N ALA A 121 -12.12 -15.58 -20.11
CA ALA A 121 -13.58 -15.73 -20.11
C ALA A 121 -14.13 -16.79 -19.13
N LYS A 122 -13.34 -17.21 -18.12
CA LYS A 122 -13.76 -18.20 -17.13
C LYS A 122 -14.89 -17.70 -16.22
N SER A 123 -15.10 -16.38 -16.12
CA SER A 123 -16.04 -15.80 -15.16
C SER A 123 -16.74 -14.51 -15.65
N ALA A 124 -17.25 -14.48 -16.88
CA ALA A 124 -18.02 -13.34 -17.40
C ALA A 124 -19.17 -12.89 -16.47
N PHE A 125 -19.73 -13.81 -15.68
CA PHE A 125 -20.82 -13.53 -14.72
C PHE A 125 -20.38 -12.88 -13.39
N ALA A 126 -19.08 -12.88 -13.07
CA ALA A 126 -18.56 -12.31 -11.82
C ALA A 126 -18.14 -10.84 -11.93
N GLY A 127 -17.83 -10.37 -13.15
CA GLY A 127 -17.31 -9.02 -13.40
C GLY A 127 -18.23 -7.89 -12.95
N GLU A 128 -19.54 -8.04 -13.16
CA GLU A 128 -20.52 -7.00 -12.78
C GLU A 128 -20.74 -6.91 -11.26
N LYS A 129 -20.68 -8.05 -10.55
CA LYS A 129 -20.87 -8.09 -9.09
C LYS A 129 -19.62 -7.65 -8.33
N MET A 130 -18.44 -7.87 -8.90
CA MET A 130 -17.14 -7.58 -8.26
C MET A 130 -16.48 -6.30 -8.78
N ALA A 131 -17.13 -5.54 -9.68
CA ALA A 131 -16.56 -4.36 -10.33
C ALA A 131 -15.98 -3.34 -9.32
N LEU A 132 -16.72 -3.04 -8.24
CA LEU A 132 -16.25 -2.12 -7.19
C LEU A 132 -15.05 -2.67 -6.42
N GLN A 133 -14.99 -3.99 -6.19
CA GLN A 133 -13.87 -4.62 -5.51
C GLN A 133 -12.62 -4.63 -6.39
N VAL A 134 -12.77 -4.88 -7.70
CA VAL A 134 -11.67 -4.78 -8.68
C VAL A 134 -11.19 -3.34 -8.79
N LEU A 135 -12.10 -2.37 -8.84
CA LEU A 135 -11.78 -0.93 -8.83
C LEU A 135 -10.98 -0.55 -7.58
N LEU A 136 -11.46 -0.96 -6.39
CA LEU A 136 -10.79 -0.68 -5.12
C LEU A 136 -9.40 -1.32 -5.07
N CYS A 137 -9.28 -2.58 -5.50
CA CYS A 137 -7.99 -3.28 -5.56
C CYS A 137 -7.02 -2.57 -6.53
N GLY A 138 -7.51 -2.15 -7.70
CA GLY A 138 -6.75 -1.34 -8.66
C GLY A 138 -6.27 -0.02 -8.07
N PHE A 139 -7.14 0.69 -7.33
CA PHE A 139 -6.77 1.93 -6.64
C PHE A 139 -5.69 1.69 -5.56
N LEU A 140 -5.81 0.61 -4.78
CA LEU A 140 -4.79 0.24 -3.79
C LEU A 140 -3.46 -0.11 -4.46
N VAL A 141 -3.47 -0.81 -5.59
CA VAL A 141 -2.26 -1.09 -6.38
C VAL A 141 -1.65 0.23 -6.88
N PHE A 142 -2.45 1.14 -7.41
CA PHE A 142 -1.97 2.44 -7.88
C PHE A 142 -1.32 3.28 -6.76
N ILE A 143 -1.96 3.40 -5.60
CA ILE A 143 -1.38 4.12 -4.45
C ILE A 143 -0.06 3.49 -3.99
N ASN A 144 0.04 2.16 -4.00
CA ASN A 144 1.26 1.45 -3.57
C ASN A 144 2.35 1.42 -4.66
N PHE A 145 2.22 2.15 -5.77
CA PHE A 145 3.14 2.06 -6.91
C PHE A 145 4.65 2.21 -6.55
N PRO A 146 5.07 3.23 -5.79
CA PRO A 146 6.45 3.35 -5.32
C PRO A 146 6.96 2.23 -4.42
N ILE A 147 6.11 1.40 -3.81
CA ILE A 147 6.56 0.17 -3.16
C ILE A 147 7.05 -0.83 -4.21
N TYR A 148 6.28 -1.04 -5.28
CA TYR A 148 6.72 -1.91 -6.37
C TYR A 148 7.96 -1.35 -7.05
N GLU A 149 8.02 -0.03 -7.24
CA GLU A 149 9.22 0.64 -7.73
C GLU A 149 10.42 0.37 -6.82
N ALA A 150 10.25 0.48 -5.50
CA ALA A 150 11.30 0.21 -4.51
C ALA A 150 11.72 -1.26 -4.42
N ILE A 151 10.86 -2.20 -4.81
CA ILE A 151 11.16 -3.64 -4.81
C ILE A 151 11.87 -4.05 -6.13
N PHE A 152 11.29 -3.65 -7.26
CA PHE A 152 11.63 -4.20 -8.58
C PHE A 152 12.50 -3.28 -9.45
N ILE A 153 12.36 -1.96 -9.34
CA ILE A 153 12.93 -1.01 -10.31
C ILE A 153 14.16 -0.30 -9.73
N ARG A 154 14.05 0.18 -8.49
CA ARG A 154 15.07 1.03 -7.85
C ARG A 154 16.37 0.28 -7.58
N LYS A 155 17.48 0.98 -7.76
CA LYS A 155 18.85 0.51 -7.49
C LYS A 155 19.62 1.44 -6.55
N ASP A 156 19.01 2.53 -6.13
CA ASP A 156 19.58 3.51 -5.21
C ASP A 156 19.44 3.07 -3.74
N LYS A 157 20.06 3.81 -2.81
CA LYS A 157 20.01 3.51 -1.36
C LYS A 157 18.60 3.52 -0.77
N GLY A 158 17.64 4.20 -1.42
CA GLY A 158 16.24 4.21 -0.99
C GLY A 158 15.40 3.03 -1.49
N ARG A 159 16.02 2.07 -2.16
CA ARG A 159 15.42 0.77 -2.49
C ARG A 159 15.07 -0.01 -1.22
N MET A 160 13.99 -0.78 -1.27
CA MET A 160 13.65 -1.69 -0.19
C MET A 160 14.75 -2.78 -0.02
N PRO A 161 15.18 -3.10 1.21
CA PRO A 161 16.16 -4.16 1.46
C PRO A 161 15.74 -5.48 0.82
N THR A 162 16.67 -6.12 0.11
CA THR A 162 16.40 -7.35 -0.67
C THR A 162 15.80 -8.46 0.17
N PHE A 163 16.29 -8.65 1.40
CA PHE A 163 15.72 -9.63 2.33
C PHE A 163 14.24 -9.38 2.63
N ILE A 164 13.84 -8.11 2.83
CA ILE A 164 12.44 -7.73 3.07
C ILE A 164 11.60 -8.01 1.81
N SER A 165 12.10 -7.61 0.64
CA SER A 165 11.43 -7.83 -0.64
C SER A 165 11.20 -9.31 -0.94
N VAL A 166 12.20 -10.16 -0.73
CA VAL A 166 12.10 -11.61 -0.94
C VAL A 166 11.09 -12.20 0.06
N LYS A 167 11.21 -11.85 1.34
CA LYS A 167 10.32 -12.35 2.39
C LYS A 167 8.86 -11.97 2.13
N SER A 168 8.57 -10.70 1.81
CA SER A 168 7.21 -10.24 1.53
C SER A 168 6.63 -10.89 0.27
N THR A 169 7.45 -11.10 -0.76
CA THR A 169 7.04 -11.80 -1.98
C THR A 169 6.65 -13.25 -1.72
N ILE A 170 7.47 -13.99 -0.97
CA ILE A 170 7.17 -15.38 -0.60
C ILE A 170 5.87 -15.46 0.20
N ILE A 171 5.70 -14.59 1.20
CA ILE A 171 4.48 -14.57 2.04
C ILE A 171 3.26 -14.27 1.17
N ALA A 172 3.29 -13.19 0.37
CA ALA A 172 2.17 -12.82 -0.48
C ALA A 172 1.81 -13.92 -1.49
N PHE A 173 2.82 -14.52 -2.13
CA PHE A 173 2.60 -15.61 -3.08
C PHE A 173 2.01 -16.85 -2.41
N SER A 174 2.54 -17.25 -1.25
CA SER A 174 2.03 -18.40 -0.49
C SER A 174 0.57 -18.21 -0.07
N ALA A 175 0.20 -16.99 0.35
CA ALA A 175 -1.18 -16.66 0.68
C ALA A 175 -2.09 -16.79 -0.55
N CYS A 176 -1.69 -16.23 -1.70
CA CYS A 176 -2.48 -16.33 -2.93
C CYS A 176 -2.67 -17.78 -3.40
N VAL A 177 -1.63 -18.61 -3.31
CA VAL A 177 -1.71 -20.04 -3.66
C VAL A 177 -2.62 -20.78 -2.70
N PHE A 178 -2.48 -20.53 -1.38
CA PHE A 178 -3.34 -21.12 -0.36
C PHE A 178 -4.82 -20.78 -0.62
N PHE A 179 -5.15 -19.51 -0.85
CA PHE A 179 -6.53 -19.11 -1.15
C PHE A 179 -7.08 -19.75 -2.42
N LYS A 180 -6.26 -19.93 -3.47
CA LYS A 180 -6.67 -20.63 -4.71
C LYS A 180 -6.81 -22.13 -4.55
N LEU A 181 -6.10 -22.75 -3.61
CA LEU A 181 -6.18 -24.19 -3.37
C LEU A 181 -7.47 -24.57 -2.62
N PHE A 182 -7.95 -23.68 -1.75
CA PHE A 182 -9.11 -23.92 -0.87
C PHE A 182 -10.45 -23.40 -1.44
N ASN A 183 -10.47 -22.87 -2.65
CA ASN A 183 -11.67 -22.32 -3.30
C ASN A 183 -11.82 -22.83 -4.73
#